data_AF-A0A1C7N1M9-F1
#
_entry.id   AF-A0A1C7N1M9-F1
#
_cell.length_a   1.000
_cell.length_b   1.000
_cell.length_c   1.000
_cell.angle_alpha   90.00
_cell.angle_beta   90.00
_cell.angle_gamma   90.00
#
_symmetry.space_group_name_H-M   'P 1'
#
loop_
_entity.id
_entity.type
_entity.pdbx_description
1 polymer ?
#
loop_
_entity_poly.entity_id
_entity_poly.type
_entity_poly.pdbx_seq_one_letter_code
_entity_poly.pdbx_strand_id
1 'polypeptide(L)'
;FQNPLIFHCNTTGAIPILFDMVAQHFQRPIPVASTPDIIKHRFLDGFAYYLQPERFVTALIDSYFACPHGLFSLLHEPSFRAHYDRLDNPLRDPITMGICTYTAMLQCRRHQVFRSNEQRSMAELYYELSIRQLVDIFDDPERTLDALITIELVRNFMMLTMRFSENYRWSGVASVLVANLKAAYPDHTRGADCADPARRIRHALIHRAICRHQGSTGIEQIVDFVQGKECEARVYEPLDILPGESGPTRLLLEMTNHWSYLSSLPRFRVLSRFMSRHSQQTQLEDLVRFEQMVTAWWYGLPEHLKLHSDLSNVTEHHVKACDDMPKLSMMMQVHLFHVGIQAQLLSPGLQEAKEDLNLPYTMIRDRALYLVNRSFLIGLALIQRSKHHCNDTSVFFMRSLDTLIMLLKLNDRDISNRLRKVAEAYAKELESWDQPESLKSDRSPFSILSLVPSTETGLLVPLTELYKEYPSPGPAMMFDVLYTSISKLIKKDI
;
A
#
# COMPACT_ATOMS: atom_id res chain seq x y z
N PHE A 1 4.32 6.72 -38.73
CA PHE A 1 2.85 6.60 -38.60
C PHE A 1 2.27 8.01 -38.66
N GLN A 2 1.37 8.31 -39.62
CA GLN A 2 0.78 9.65 -39.77
C GLN A 2 -0.34 9.93 -38.74
N ASN A 3 -0.85 8.90 -38.05
CA ASN A 3 -1.79 9.02 -36.93
C ASN A 3 -1.22 8.31 -35.69
N PRO A 4 -1.21 8.94 -34.50
CA PRO A 4 -0.78 8.29 -33.26
C PRO A 4 -1.76 7.20 -32.84
N LEU A 5 -1.24 6.06 -32.36
CA LEU A 5 -2.05 5.03 -31.72
C LEU A 5 -2.39 5.50 -30.30
N ILE A 6 -3.68 5.72 -30.04
CA ILE A 6 -4.21 6.21 -28.77
C ILE A 6 -4.87 5.04 -28.03
N PHE A 7 -4.59 4.92 -26.73
CA PHE A 7 -5.12 3.90 -25.85
C PHE A 7 -6.04 4.52 -24.80
N HIS A 8 -7.17 3.85 -24.51
CA HIS A 8 -8.14 4.29 -23.50
C HIS A 8 -8.19 3.34 -22.30
N CYS A 9 -8.34 3.89 -21.10
CA CYS A 9 -8.51 3.11 -19.87
C CYS A 9 -10.01 2.97 -19.53
N ASN A 10 -10.68 1.94 -20.06
CA ASN A 10 -12.14 1.74 -19.91
C ASN A 10 -12.54 0.51 -19.09
N THR A 11 -11.60 -0.24 -18.53
CA THR A 11 -11.86 -1.55 -17.92
C THR A 11 -12.02 -1.45 -16.40
N THR A 12 -12.94 -2.18 -15.76
CA THR A 12 -13.21 -2.11 -14.31
C THR A 12 -12.61 -3.30 -13.54
N GLY A 13 -11.53 -3.04 -12.79
CA GLY A 13 -11.03 -3.97 -11.77
C GLY A 13 -11.97 -4.09 -10.56
N ALA A 14 -11.55 -4.82 -9.54
CA ALA A 14 -12.19 -4.91 -8.23
C ALA A 14 -11.78 -3.76 -7.27
N ILE A 15 -10.55 -3.23 -7.37
CA ILE A 15 -10.07 -2.12 -6.52
C ILE A 15 -10.88 -0.83 -6.71
N PRO A 16 -11.26 -0.41 -7.93
CA PRO A 16 -12.15 0.74 -8.10
C PRO A 16 -13.48 0.58 -7.37
N ILE A 17 -14.05 -0.64 -7.35
CA ILE A 17 -15.28 -0.93 -6.60
C ILE A 17 -15.04 -0.67 -5.11
N LEU A 18 -13.90 -1.12 -4.56
CA LEU A 18 -13.52 -0.84 -3.18
C LEU A 18 -13.39 0.67 -2.92
N PHE A 19 -12.76 1.41 -3.83
CA PHE A 19 -12.60 2.86 -3.71
C PHE A 19 -13.95 3.58 -3.76
N ASP A 20 -14.84 3.18 -4.65
CA ASP A 20 -16.20 3.72 -4.72
C ASP A 20 -16.99 3.42 -3.44
N MET A 21 -16.89 2.20 -2.91
CA MET A 21 -17.52 1.82 -1.63
C MET A 21 -16.98 2.66 -0.46
N VAL A 22 -15.67 2.93 -0.44
CA VAL A 22 -15.03 3.81 0.55
C VAL A 22 -15.46 5.27 0.36
N ALA A 23 -15.52 5.77 -0.88
CA ALA A 23 -15.97 7.14 -1.15
C ALA A 23 -17.44 7.36 -0.79
N GLN A 24 -18.31 6.37 -1.03
CA GLN A 24 -19.71 6.40 -0.60
C GLN A 24 -19.86 6.50 0.93
N HIS A 25 -18.90 5.98 1.72
CA HIS A 25 -18.88 6.17 3.17
C HIS A 25 -18.80 7.65 3.56
N PHE A 26 -18.08 8.47 2.77
CA PHE A 26 -17.93 9.91 3.01
C PHE A 26 -19.09 10.76 2.46
N GLN A 27 -19.91 10.21 1.56
CA GLN A 27 -21.08 10.91 1.00
C GLN A 27 -22.31 10.80 1.91
N ARG A 28 -22.36 9.81 2.80
CA ARG A 28 -23.42 9.71 3.81
C ARG A 28 -23.14 10.72 4.92
N PRO A 29 -24.17 11.40 5.49
CA PRO A 29 -23.97 12.19 6.69
C PRO A 29 -23.35 11.27 7.73
N ILE A 30 -22.13 11.63 8.16
CA ILE A 30 -21.36 10.86 9.13
C ILE A 30 -22.30 10.67 10.32
N PRO A 31 -22.74 9.43 10.64
CA PRO A 31 -23.42 9.20 11.89
C PRO A 31 -22.48 9.77 12.95
N VAL A 32 -22.97 10.72 13.76
CA VAL A 32 -22.24 11.18 14.95
C VAL A 32 -21.70 9.92 15.57
N ALA A 33 -20.36 9.83 15.63
CA ALA A 33 -19.60 8.60 15.73
C ALA A 33 -20.32 7.55 16.58
N SER A 34 -20.30 6.28 16.17
CA SER A 34 -20.43 5.19 17.13
C SER A 34 -19.58 5.59 18.34
N THR A 35 -20.27 5.90 19.42
CA THR A 35 -19.71 6.68 20.53
C THR A 35 -18.43 5.97 20.97
N PRO A 36 -17.33 6.69 21.29
CA PRO A 36 -16.15 6.08 21.88
C PRO A 36 -16.50 5.12 23.04
N ASP A 37 -17.62 5.36 23.71
CA ASP A 37 -18.19 4.52 24.76
C ASP A 37 -18.57 3.09 24.32
N ILE A 38 -19.03 2.87 23.08
CA ILE A 38 -19.38 1.51 22.59
C ILE A 38 -18.12 0.67 22.30
N ILE A 39 -17.03 1.30 21.86
CA ILE A 39 -15.74 0.63 21.62
C ILE A 39 -15.00 0.41 22.95
N LYS A 40 -15.07 1.38 23.87
CA LYS A 40 -14.53 1.26 25.23
C LYS A 40 -15.03 -0.01 25.92
N HIS A 41 -16.34 -0.27 25.91
CA HIS A 41 -16.91 -1.44 26.59
C HIS A 41 -16.58 -2.79 25.92
N ARG A 42 -16.19 -2.80 24.64
CA ARG A 42 -16.04 -4.06 23.89
C ARG A 42 -14.65 -4.68 24.00
N PHE A 43 -13.62 -3.87 24.19
CA PHE A 43 -12.22 -4.34 24.19
C PHE A 43 -11.41 -3.92 25.42
N LEU A 44 -11.86 -2.93 26.22
CA LEU A 44 -11.16 -2.48 27.44
C LEU A 44 -11.67 -3.18 28.71
N ASP A 45 -12.87 -3.75 28.74
CA ASP A 45 -13.49 -4.30 29.96
C ASP A 45 -12.97 -5.70 30.39
N GLY A 46 -11.76 -6.10 29.98
CA GLY A 46 -11.10 -7.22 30.64
C GLY A 46 -9.82 -7.70 29.99
N PHE A 47 -9.91 -8.29 28.79
CA PHE A 47 -8.84 -9.16 28.28
C PHE A 47 -7.49 -8.47 28.07
N ALA A 48 -7.44 -7.31 27.42
CA ALA A 48 -6.17 -6.60 27.18
C ALA A 48 -5.54 -6.04 28.46
N TYR A 49 -6.35 -5.59 29.42
CA TYR A 49 -5.86 -5.09 30.71
C TYR A 49 -5.24 -6.21 31.57
N TYR A 50 -5.80 -7.43 31.50
CA TYR A 50 -5.21 -8.61 32.16
C TYR A 50 -3.84 -8.99 31.58
N LEU A 51 -3.54 -8.62 30.33
CA LEU A 51 -2.28 -8.97 29.68
C LEU A 51 -1.08 -8.13 30.16
N GLN A 52 -1.29 -7.05 30.93
CA GLN A 52 -0.23 -6.12 31.37
C GLN A 52 0.52 -5.51 30.17
N PRO A 53 -0.07 -4.51 29.49
CA PRO A 53 0.45 -3.96 28.23
C PRO A 53 1.93 -3.55 28.29
N GLU A 54 2.39 -3.06 29.45
CA GLU A 54 3.78 -2.65 29.70
C GLU A 54 4.78 -3.75 29.33
N ARG A 55 4.42 -5.02 29.53
CA ARG A 55 5.32 -6.17 29.28
C ARG A 55 5.65 -6.36 27.81
N PHE A 56 4.83 -5.87 26.91
CA PHE A 56 5.01 -6.09 25.46
C PHE A 56 5.67 -4.90 24.76
N VAL A 57 5.74 -3.73 25.39
CA VAL A 57 6.23 -2.49 24.77
C VAL A 57 7.62 -2.68 24.16
N THR A 58 8.59 -3.18 24.94
CA THR A 58 9.96 -3.39 24.44
C THR A 58 10.00 -4.34 23.25
N ALA A 59 9.29 -5.48 23.33
CA ALA A 59 9.25 -6.46 22.24
C ALA A 59 8.62 -5.89 20.95
N LEU A 60 7.58 -5.06 21.08
CA LEU A 60 6.94 -4.38 19.96
C LEU A 60 7.88 -3.35 19.31
N ILE A 61 8.62 -2.58 20.11
CA ILE A 61 9.65 -1.66 19.60
C ILE A 61 10.77 -2.43 18.89
N ASP A 62 11.23 -3.54 19.46
CA ASP A 62 12.24 -4.40 18.83
C ASP A 62 11.74 -4.91 17.48
N SER A 63 10.48 -5.37 17.40
CA SER A 63 9.85 -5.75 16.15
C SER A 63 9.75 -4.61 15.12
N TYR A 64 9.51 -3.37 15.56
CA TYR A 64 9.47 -2.20 14.67
C TYR A 64 10.80 -2.00 13.93
N PHE A 65 11.93 -2.05 14.66
CA PHE A 65 13.25 -1.81 14.09
C PHE A 65 13.85 -3.05 13.39
N ALA A 66 13.46 -4.25 13.82
CA ALA A 66 13.88 -5.50 13.20
C ALA A 66 13.17 -5.77 11.86
N CYS A 67 11.97 -5.20 11.67
CA CYS A 67 11.13 -5.51 10.54
C CYS A 67 11.05 -4.36 9.52
N PRO A 68 11.70 -4.48 8.35
CA PRO A 68 11.62 -3.47 7.29
C PRO A 68 10.24 -3.54 6.61
N HIS A 69 9.23 -2.99 7.27
CA HIS A 69 7.87 -2.97 6.75
C HIS A 69 7.60 -1.77 5.87
N GLY A 70 6.48 -1.80 5.14
CA GLY A 70 6.08 -0.78 4.17
C GLY A 70 5.86 0.64 4.73
N LEU A 71 6.18 0.89 6.01
CA LEU A 71 6.48 2.24 6.48
C LEU A 71 7.91 2.56 6.09
N PHE A 72 8.13 3.70 5.43
CA PHE A 72 9.45 4.32 5.45
C PHE A 72 9.94 4.35 6.90
N SER A 73 11.23 4.08 7.15
CA SER A 73 11.80 4.22 8.48
C SER A 73 11.60 5.66 8.96
N LEU A 74 10.55 5.88 9.77
CA LEU A 74 10.13 7.19 10.25
C LEU A 74 11.07 7.70 11.33
N LEU A 75 11.69 6.77 12.05
CA LEU A 75 12.49 7.03 13.24
C LEU A 75 13.95 6.61 13.01
N HIS A 76 14.85 7.34 13.66
CA HIS A 76 16.25 6.95 13.80
C HIS A 76 16.39 6.12 15.06
N GLU A 77 16.74 4.84 14.90
CA GLU A 77 16.74 3.87 16.00
C GLU A 77 17.60 4.31 17.20
N PRO A 78 18.88 4.72 17.02
CA PRO A 78 19.71 5.13 18.14
C PRO A 78 19.14 6.32 18.92
N SER A 79 18.62 7.35 18.24
CA SER A 79 18.03 8.50 18.92
C SER A 79 16.74 8.14 19.64
N PHE A 80 15.92 7.28 19.04
CA PHE A 80 14.68 6.81 19.66
C PHE A 80 14.97 6.00 20.93
N ARG A 81 15.91 5.05 20.88
CA ARG A 81 16.28 4.23 22.05
C ARG A 81 16.83 5.09 23.18
N ALA A 82 17.67 6.06 22.87
CA ALA A 82 18.20 6.99 23.86
C ALA A 82 17.12 7.85 24.54
N HIS A 83 16.03 8.18 23.84
CA HIS A 83 14.84 8.82 24.42
C HIS A 83 14.05 7.82 25.27
N TYR A 84 13.76 6.63 24.72
CA TYR A 84 12.99 5.58 25.37
C TYR A 84 13.56 5.18 26.73
N ASP A 85 14.88 5.02 26.82
CA ASP A 85 15.57 4.62 28.06
C ASP A 85 15.48 5.67 29.18
N ARG A 86 15.04 6.90 28.86
CA ARG A 86 14.85 7.99 29.82
C ARG A 86 13.39 8.19 30.21
N LEU A 87 12.46 7.43 29.63
CA LEU A 87 11.04 7.56 29.93
C LEU A 87 10.73 6.93 31.30
N ASP A 88 10.12 7.71 32.19
CA ASP A 88 9.59 7.18 33.46
C ASP A 88 8.44 6.19 33.22
N ASN A 89 7.61 6.47 32.21
CA ASN A 89 6.50 5.62 31.82
C ASN A 89 6.34 5.58 30.29
N PRO A 90 6.78 4.49 29.63
CA PRO A 90 6.64 4.32 28.19
C PRO A 90 5.20 4.41 27.67
N LEU A 91 4.21 4.06 28.49
CA LEU A 91 2.80 4.14 28.10
C LEU A 91 2.26 5.56 27.97
N ARG A 92 3.05 6.58 28.35
CA ARG A 92 2.69 8.01 28.22
C ARG A 92 3.39 8.71 27.07
N ASP A 93 4.23 8.01 26.31
CA ASP A 93 4.92 8.57 25.16
C ASP A 93 4.16 8.29 23.84
N PRO A 94 3.76 9.33 23.09
CA PRO A 94 2.83 9.18 21.96
C PRO A 94 3.44 8.40 20.80
N ILE A 95 4.74 8.59 20.57
CA ILE A 95 5.47 7.88 19.52
C ILE A 95 5.60 6.40 19.91
N THR A 96 5.93 6.10 21.17
CA THR A 96 6.02 4.73 21.68
C THR A 96 4.69 4.00 21.54
N MET A 97 3.58 4.64 21.92
CA MET A 97 2.24 4.07 21.72
C MET A 97 1.86 3.95 20.24
N GLY A 98 2.28 4.89 19.39
CA GLY A 98 2.14 4.80 17.94
C GLY A 98 2.89 3.58 17.37
N ILE A 99 4.12 3.34 17.80
CA ILE A 99 4.91 2.16 17.42
C ILE A 99 4.18 0.90 17.85
N CYS A 100 3.75 0.80 19.12
CA CYS A 100 3.02 -0.36 19.63
C CYS A 100 1.72 -0.61 18.87
N THR A 101 0.98 0.44 18.52
CA THR A 101 -0.23 0.36 17.70
C THR A 101 0.06 -0.21 16.32
N TYR A 102 1.08 0.34 15.65
CA TYR A 102 1.49 -0.10 14.32
C TYR A 102 1.95 -1.55 14.33
N THR A 103 2.83 -1.89 15.27
CA THR A 103 3.47 -3.21 15.37
C THR A 103 2.54 -4.32 15.82
N ALA A 104 1.58 -4.02 16.70
CA ALA A 104 0.57 -4.99 17.13
C ALA A 104 -0.30 -5.51 15.97
N MET A 105 -0.45 -4.72 14.90
CA MET A 105 -1.20 -5.07 13.69
C MET A 105 -0.34 -5.59 12.52
N LEU A 106 0.96 -5.76 12.72
CA LEU A 106 1.81 -6.28 11.66
C LEU A 106 1.42 -7.71 11.29
N GLN A 107 1.45 -8.01 10.00
CA GLN A 107 1.16 -9.35 9.50
C GLN A 107 2.42 -10.22 9.36
N CYS A 108 3.56 -9.74 9.87
CA CYS A 108 4.82 -10.48 9.78
C CYS A 108 4.87 -11.63 10.76
N ARG A 109 4.74 -12.86 10.25
CA ARG A 109 4.81 -14.07 11.08
C ARG A 109 6.07 -14.17 11.94
N ARG A 110 7.21 -13.62 11.49
CA ARG A 110 8.50 -13.69 12.21
C ARG A 110 8.59 -12.73 13.39
N HIS A 111 7.95 -11.58 13.30
CA HIS A 111 8.04 -10.50 14.30
C HIS A 111 6.72 -10.29 15.05
N GLN A 112 5.80 -11.23 14.90
CA GLN A 112 4.50 -11.17 15.51
C GLN A 112 4.57 -11.53 16.99
N VAL A 113 4.19 -10.57 17.85
CA VAL A 113 4.20 -10.74 19.31
C VAL A 113 2.90 -11.41 19.81
N PHE A 114 1.79 -11.15 19.13
CA PHE A 114 0.44 -11.55 19.58
C PHE A 114 -0.20 -12.60 18.68
N ARG A 115 -1.04 -13.47 19.25
CA ARG A 115 -1.94 -14.34 18.47
C ARG A 115 -3.01 -13.51 17.76
N SER A 116 -3.62 -14.05 16.70
CA SER A 116 -4.59 -13.33 15.87
C SER A 116 -5.76 -12.72 16.65
N ASN A 117 -6.21 -13.36 17.73
CA ASN A 117 -7.27 -12.87 18.62
C ASN A 117 -6.78 -11.77 19.58
N GLU A 118 -5.52 -11.81 20.04
CA GLU A 118 -4.91 -10.81 20.92
C GLU A 118 -4.51 -9.53 20.16
N GLN A 119 -4.08 -9.69 18.91
CA GLN A 119 -3.60 -8.62 18.03
C GLN A 119 -4.51 -7.40 18.04
N ARG A 120 -5.79 -7.61 17.71
CA ARG A 120 -6.75 -6.52 17.61
C ARG A 120 -6.96 -5.84 18.96
N SER A 121 -7.17 -6.60 20.02
CA SER A 121 -7.43 -6.03 21.35
C SER A 121 -6.24 -5.20 21.87
N MET A 122 -5.01 -5.68 21.66
CA MET A 122 -3.81 -4.94 22.07
C MET A 122 -3.58 -3.71 21.19
N ALA A 123 -3.78 -3.83 19.87
CA ALA A 123 -3.67 -2.70 18.96
C ALA A 123 -4.69 -1.59 19.27
N GLU A 124 -5.93 -1.96 19.58
CA GLU A 124 -6.99 -1.05 20.04
C GLU A 124 -6.59 -0.32 21.32
N LEU A 125 -6.05 -1.04 22.31
CA LEU A 125 -5.58 -0.43 23.56
C LEU A 125 -4.45 0.60 23.31
N TYR A 126 -3.43 0.23 22.54
CA TYR A 126 -2.33 1.16 22.23
C TYR A 126 -2.78 2.33 21.37
N TYR A 127 -3.74 2.10 20.46
CA TYR A 127 -4.33 3.16 19.64
C TYR A 127 -5.01 4.20 20.53
N GLU A 128 -5.87 3.77 21.46
CA GLU A 128 -6.57 4.67 22.37
C GLU A 128 -5.59 5.47 23.27
N LEU A 129 -4.51 4.84 23.74
CA LEU A 129 -3.46 5.53 24.48
C LEU A 129 -2.71 6.55 23.62
N SER A 130 -2.36 6.18 22.38
CA SER A 130 -1.68 7.05 21.42
C SER A 130 -2.53 8.27 21.04
N ILE A 131 -3.82 8.06 20.74
CA ILE A 131 -4.76 9.15 20.41
C ILE A 131 -4.96 10.08 21.60
N ARG A 132 -5.10 9.55 22.82
CA ARG A 132 -5.22 10.39 24.03
C ARG A 132 -4.03 11.34 24.15
N GLN A 133 -2.82 10.82 23.98
CA GLN A 133 -1.59 11.62 24.08
C GLN A 133 -1.43 12.57 22.90
N LEU A 134 -1.84 12.15 21.70
CA LEU A 134 -1.82 12.99 20.51
C LEU A 134 -2.71 14.22 20.68
N VAL A 135 -3.91 14.05 21.25
CA VAL A 135 -4.85 15.14 21.54
C VAL A 135 -4.24 16.17 22.50
N ASP A 136 -3.33 15.75 23.38
CA ASP A 136 -2.67 16.66 24.33
C ASP A 136 -1.51 17.47 23.68
N ILE A 137 -1.08 17.14 22.45
CA ILE A 137 0.18 17.66 21.88
C ILE A 137 0.06 18.20 20.46
N PHE A 138 -1.05 17.96 19.75
CA PHE A 138 -1.15 18.26 18.32
C PHE A 138 -1.16 19.77 18.01
N ASP A 139 -1.50 20.60 18.99
CA ASP A 139 -1.52 22.06 18.91
C ASP A 139 -0.27 22.71 19.53
N ASP A 140 0.65 21.93 20.09
CA ASP A 140 1.95 22.40 20.61
C ASP A 140 2.97 22.59 19.47
N PRO A 141 3.44 23.83 19.19
CA PRO A 141 4.43 24.09 18.15
C PRO A 141 5.74 23.32 18.32
N GLU A 142 6.19 23.09 19.56
CA GLU A 142 7.45 22.40 19.83
C GLU A 142 7.34 20.89 19.59
N ARG A 143 6.12 20.36 19.67
CA ARG A 143 5.82 18.93 19.49
C ARG A 143 5.15 18.59 18.17
N THR A 144 5.15 19.52 17.22
CA THR A 144 4.56 19.32 15.89
C THR A 144 5.13 18.10 15.16
N LEU A 145 6.43 17.83 15.27
CA LEU A 145 7.06 16.63 14.67
C LEU A 145 6.57 15.34 15.34
N ASP A 146 6.50 15.30 16.66
CA ASP A 146 6.02 14.14 17.42
C ASP A 146 4.57 13.82 17.07
N ALA A 147 3.72 14.86 16.98
CA ALA A 147 2.34 14.73 16.59
C ALA A 147 2.21 14.15 15.18
N LEU A 148 2.98 14.66 14.21
CA LEU A 148 2.99 14.14 12.84
C LEU A 148 3.45 12.68 12.78
N ILE A 149 4.56 12.33 13.43
CA ILE A 149 5.07 10.95 13.48
C ILE A 149 4.03 10.02 14.09
N THR A 150 3.40 10.45 15.18
CA THR A 150 2.36 9.68 15.87
C THR A 150 1.18 9.40 14.94
N ILE A 151 0.66 10.43 14.23
CA ILE A 151 -0.40 10.28 13.23
C ILE A 151 -0.01 9.27 12.15
N GLU A 152 1.20 9.38 11.60
CA GLU A 152 1.66 8.47 10.53
C GLU A 152 1.78 7.01 11.00
N LEU A 153 2.15 6.78 12.27
CA LEU A 153 2.21 5.44 12.87
C LEU A 153 0.80 4.84 13.06
N VAL A 154 -0.16 5.60 13.59
CA VAL A 154 -1.52 5.10 13.86
C VAL A 154 -2.40 5.03 12.60
N ARG A 155 -2.05 5.75 11.53
CA ARG A 155 -2.81 5.75 10.27
C ARG A 155 -2.99 4.36 9.68
N ASN A 156 -1.96 3.50 9.75
CA ASN A 156 -2.06 2.13 9.24
C ASN A 156 -3.11 1.32 10.00
N PHE A 157 -3.17 1.47 11.32
CA PHE A 157 -4.21 0.84 12.14
C PHE A 157 -5.61 1.29 11.71
N MET A 158 -5.82 2.59 11.52
CA MET A 158 -7.11 3.11 11.06
C MET A 158 -7.50 2.56 9.69
N MET A 159 -6.55 2.40 8.76
CA MET A 159 -6.81 1.76 7.46
C MET A 159 -7.18 0.28 7.62
N LEU A 160 -6.39 -0.49 8.37
CA LEU A 160 -6.59 -1.92 8.58
C LEU A 160 -7.88 -2.24 9.34
N THR A 161 -8.35 -1.32 10.19
CA THR A 161 -9.62 -1.41 10.93
C THR A 161 -10.78 -0.70 10.26
N MET A 162 -10.59 -0.17 9.04
CA MET A 162 -11.60 0.55 8.26
C MET A 162 -12.20 1.80 8.95
N ARG A 163 -11.44 2.45 9.84
CA ARG A 163 -11.79 3.74 10.46
C ARG A 163 -11.50 4.90 9.50
N PHE A 164 -12.05 4.84 8.30
CA PHE A 164 -11.74 5.78 7.21
C PHE A 164 -12.07 7.23 7.58
N SER A 165 -13.16 7.46 8.31
CA SER A 165 -13.53 8.79 8.78
C SER A 165 -12.52 9.39 9.78
N GLU A 166 -12.03 8.59 10.73
CA GLU A 166 -10.97 9.02 11.66
C GLU A 166 -9.66 9.28 10.91
N ASN A 167 -9.30 8.37 9.99
CA ASN A 167 -8.10 8.49 9.16
C ASN A 167 -8.12 9.78 8.34
N TYR A 168 -9.26 10.11 7.72
CA TYR A 168 -9.41 11.30 6.90
C TYR A 168 -9.23 12.58 7.72
N ARG A 169 -9.82 12.62 8.94
CA ARG A 169 -9.66 13.77 9.85
C ARG A 169 -8.20 13.95 10.27
N TRP A 170 -7.55 12.89 10.73
CA TRP A 170 -6.15 12.94 11.15
C TRP A 170 -5.20 13.22 9.99
N SER A 171 -5.54 12.82 8.78
CA SER A 171 -4.78 13.18 7.58
C SER A 171 -4.85 14.67 7.28
N GLY A 172 -6.03 15.28 7.45
CA GLY A 172 -6.20 16.73 7.36
C GLY A 172 -5.37 17.48 8.42
N VAL A 173 -5.37 17.01 9.67
CA VAL A 173 -4.50 17.57 10.73
C VAL A 173 -3.02 17.44 10.36
N ALA A 174 -2.59 16.25 9.91
CA ALA A 174 -1.21 16.02 9.48
C ALA A 174 -0.80 16.93 8.31
N SER A 175 -1.70 17.23 7.37
CA SER A 175 -1.44 18.21 6.29
C SER A 175 -1.10 19.60 6.84
N VAL A 176 -1.81 20.05 7.88
CA VAL A 176 -1.51 21.32 8.56
C VAL A 176 -0.17 21.26 9.29
N LEU A 177 0.12 20.17 10.01
CA LEU A 177 1.41 19.99 10.69
C LEU A 177 2.58 19.98 9.69
N VAL A 178 2.41 19.34 8.54
CA VAL A 178 3.39 19.35 7.44
C VAL A 178 3.64 20.77 6.93
N ALA A 179 2.58 21.56 6.71
CA ALA A 179 2.72 22.95 6.30
C ALA A 179 3.50 23.78 7.34
N ASN A 180 3.19 23.60 8.63
CA ASN A 180 3.88 24.27 9.74
C ASN A 180 5.36 23.87 9.81
N LEU A 181 5.68 22.57 9.70
CA LEU A 181 7.07 22.09 9.70
C LEU A 181 7.87 22.62 8.52
N LYS A 182 7.28 22.68 7.31
CA LYS A 182 7.94 23.25 6.13
C LYS A 182 8.23 24.74 6.31
N ALA A 183 7.31 25.48 6.91
CA ALA A 183 7.50 26.89 7.20
C ALA A 183 8.57 27.13 8.27
N ALA A 184 8.59 26.32 9.33
CA ALA A 184 9.57 26.42 10.42
C ALA A 184 10.98 25.92 10.03
N TYR A 185 11.05 24.93 9.14
CA TYR A 185 12.30 24.27 8.72
C TYR A 185 12.39 24.21 7.18
N PRO A 186 12.57 25.34 6.48
CA PRO A 186 12.59 25.36 5.02
C PRO A 186 13.76 24.57 4.39
N ASP A 187 14.82 24.32 5.16
CA ASP A 187 16.02 23.57 4.77
C ASP A 187 16.04 22.12 5.29
N HIS A 188 14.89 21.57 5.73
CA HIS A 188 14.80 20.20 6.26
C HIS A 188 15.31 19.12 5.30
N THR A 189 15.26 19.34 3.98
CA THR A 189 15.76 18.38 2.97
C THR A 189 17.28 18.39 2.82
N ARG A 190 17.96 19.40 3.38
CA ARG A 190 19.42 19.56 3.36
C ARG A 190 20.09 19.11 4.67
N GLY A 191 19.43 18.23 5.42
CA GLY A 191 19.96 17.69 6.68
C GLY A 191 21.37 17.09 6.54
N ALA A 192 21.68 16.46 5.41
CA ALA A 192 22.99 15.87 5.14
C ALA A 192 24.16 16.87 5.15
N ASP A 193 23.89 18.15 4.84
CA ASP A 193 24.89 19.23 4.83
C ASP A 193 25.11 19.83 6.23
N CYS A 194 24.30 19.45 7.22
CA CYS A 194 24.39 19.98 8.57
C CYS A 194 25.54 19.33 9.36
N ALA A 195 26.46 20.13 9.87
CA ALA A 195 27.57 19.68 10.71
C ALA A 195 27.11 19.25 12.13
N ASP A 196 26.03 19.86 12.65
CA ASP A 196 25.45 19.49 13.95
C ASP A 196 24.63 18.19 13.84
N PRO A 197 25.03 17.11 14.54
CA PRO A 197 24.33 15.82 14.48
C PRO A 197 22.86 15.91 14.93
N ALA A 198 22.56 16.71 15.95
CA ALA A 198 21.19 16.80 16.48
C ALA A 198 20.26 17.47 15.47
N ARG A 199 20.69 18.60 14.88
CA ARG A 199 19.97 19.25 13.78
C ARG A 199 19.82 18.33 12.56
N ARG A 200 20.87 17.62 12.15
CA ARG A 200 20.81 16.66 11.03
C ARG A 200 19.75 15.58 11.26
N ILE A 201 19.74 14.97 12.45
CA ILE A 201 18.74 13.96 12.81
C ILE A 201 17.34 14.57 12.74
N ARG A 202 17.10 15.74 13.37
CA ARG A 202 15.80 16.42 13.34
C ARG A 202 15.33 16.69 11.91
N HIS A 203 16.19 17.24 11.06
CA HIS A 203 15.88 17.53 9.67
C HIS A 203 15.53 16.25 8.88
N ALA A 204 16.31 15.18 9.07
CA ALA A 204 16.04 13.90 8.44
C ALA A 204 14.69 13.30 8.88
N LEU A 205 14.34 13.39 10.17
CA LEU A 205 13.04 12.92 10.68
C LEU A 205 11.87 13.74 10.14
N ILE A 206 12.00 15.08 10.08
CA ILE A 206 11.02 15.96 9.45
C ILE A 206 10.82 15.57 7.98
N HIS A 207 11.92 15.42 7.23
CA HIS A 207 11.87 15.05 5.82
C HIS A 207 11.21 13.69 5.61
N ARG A 208 11.58 12.67 6.40
CA ARG A 208 10.97 11.32 6.36
C ARG A 208 9.47 11.36 6.66
N ALA A 209 9.05 12.12 7.68
CA ALA A 209 7.65 12.25 8.05
C ALA A 209 6.83 12.94 6.96
N ILE A 210 7.34 14.03 6.38
CA ILE A 210 6.72 14.73 5.24
C ILE A 210 6.62 13.82 4.01
N CYS A 211 7.73 13.17 3.64
CA CYS A 211 7.75 12.23 2.52
C CYS A 211 6.83 11.04 2.76
N ARG A 212 6.68 10.56 4.00
CA ARG A 212 5.72 9.51 4.32
C ARG A 212 4.29 9.99 4.15
N HIS A 213 3.96 11.13 4.73
CA HIS A 213 2.63 11.71 4.68
C HIS A 213 2.19 11.88 3.23
N GLN A 214 3.03 12.52 2.41
CA GLN A 214 2.79 12.68 0.99
C GLN A 214 2.83 11.30 0.29
N GLY A 215 3.87 10.51 0.50
CA GLY A 215 4.15 9.20 -0.12
C GLY A 215 3.05 8.15 0.02
N SER A 216 2.36 8.14 1.16
CA SER A 216 1.37 7.12 1.47
C SER A 216 0.12 7.29 0.60
N THR A 217 -0.41 6.18 0.07
CA THR A 217 -1.78 6.13 -0.47
C THR A 217 -2.76 6.21 0.69
N GLY A 218 -2.84 7.40 1.28
CA GLY A 218 -3.78 7.72 2.33
C GLY A 218 -5.21 7.72 1.79
N ILE A 219 -6.16 7.76 2.73
CA ILE A 219 -7.58 7.85 2.42
C ILE A 219 -7.91 9.11 1.58
N GLU A 220 -7.15 10.19 1.76
CA GLU A 220 -7.23 11.41 0.94
C GLU A 220 -6.95 11.12 -0.53
N GLN A 221 -5.89 10.37 -0.85
CA GLN A 221 -5.59 10.01 -2.24
C GLN A 221 -6.67 9.10 -2.84
N ILE A 222 -7.31 8.25 -2.04
CA ILE A 222 -8.46 7.43 -2.50
C ILE A 222 -9.65 8.34 -2.81
N VAL A 223 -9.95 9.30 -1.92
CA VAL A 223 -11.04 10.25 -2.11
C VAL A 223 -10.78 11.15 -3.32
N ASP A 224 -9.58 11.71 -3.42
CA ASP A 224 -9.15 12.54 -4.55
C ASP A 224 -9.16 11.74 -5.86
N PHE A 225 -8.73 10.47 -5.83
CA PHE A 225 -8.82 9.56 -6.96
C PHE A 225 -10.26 9.40 -7.45
N VAL A 226 -11.21 9.15 -6.54
CA VAL A 226 -12.63 8.99 -6.90
C VAL A 226 -13.23 10.30 -7.38
N GLN A 227 -12.77 11.43 -6.85
CA GLN A 227 -13.20 12.77 -7.26
C GLN A 227 -12.50 13.27 -8.53
N GLY A 228 -11.55 12.50 -9.10
CA GLY A 228 -10.79 12.89 -10.28
C GLY A 228 -9.88 14.11 -10.07
N LYS A 229 -9.47 14.38 -8.82
CA LYS A 229 -8.57 15.48 -8.49
C LYS A 229 -7.13 15.11 -8.83
N GLU A 230 -6.41 16.05 -9.43
CA GLU A 230 -5.01 15.83 -9.74
C GLU A 230 -4.13 15.88 -8.49
N CYS A 231 -3.30 14.85 -8.29
CA CYS A 231 -2.21 14.91 -7.34
C CYS A 231 -1.10 15.85 -7.86
N GLU A 232 -0.69 16.80 -7.01
CA GLU A 232 0.41 17.71 -7.30
C GLU A 232 1.72 16.98 -7.58
N ALA A 233 2.49 17.56 -8.50
CA ALA A 233 3.82 17.09 -8.86
C ALA A 233 4.78 17.26 -7.67
N ARG A 234 5.32 16.16 -7.14
CA ARG A 234 6.32 16.22 -6.08
C ARG A 234 7.67 16.65 -6.62
N VAL A 235 8.48 17.31 -5.81
CA VAL A 235 9.91 17.44 -6.11
C VAL A 235 10.60 16.22 -5.51
N TYR A 236 11.55 15.62 -6.25
CA TYR A 236 12.33 14.52 -5.70
C TYR A 236 13.44 15.07 -4.82
N GLU A 237 13.44 14.65 -3.57
CA GLU A 237 14.47 14.93 -2.59
C GLU A 237 14.83 13.61 -1.91
N PRO A 238 16.10 13.16 -1.94
CA PRO A 238 16.49 11.89 -1.34
C PRO A 238 16.40 11.96 0.18
N LEU A 239 15.89 10.90 0.80
CA LEU A 239 15.90 10.72 2.24
C LEU A 239 17.35 10.56 2.74
N ASP A 240 17.68 11.27 3.81
CA ASP A 240 18.99 11.17 4.46
C ASP A 240 19.13 9.83 5.20
N ILE A 241 20.25 9.16 4.98
CA ILE A 241 20.66 7.93 5.66
C ILE A 241 21.59 8.35 6.80
N LEU A 242 21.05 8.35 8.02
CA LEU A 242 21.76 8.82 9.20
C LEU A 242 22.84 7.82 9.66
N PRO A 243 23.92 8.29 10.32
CA PRO A 243 24.85 7.41 11.01
C PRO A 243 24.17 6.57 12.09
N GLY A 244 24.59 5.31 12.24
CA GLY A 244 24.02 4.40 13.24
C GLY A 244 22.71 3.71 12.84
N GLU A 245 22.16 4.01 11.66
CA GLU A 245 21.04 3.24 11.11
C GLU A 245 21.42 1.78 10.91
N SER A 246 20.50 0.88 11.28
CA SER A 246 20.64 -0.56 11.08
C SER A 246 20.78 -0.90 9.59
N GLY A 247 21.39 -2.05 9.29
CA GLY A 247 21.53 -2.53 7.91
C GLY A 247 20.19 -2.58 7.14
N PRO A 248 19.13 -3.17 7.71
CA PRO A 248 17.80 -3.19 7.09
C PRO A 248 17.21 -1.80 6.82
N THR A 249 17.30 -0.88 7.79
CA THR A 249 16.80 0.50 7.61
C THR A 249 17.55 1.24 6.51
N ARG A 250 18.87 1.11 6.48
CA ARG A 250 19.72 1.71 5.44
C ARG A 250 19.31 1.24 4.04
N LEU A 251 19.15 -0.07 3.87
CA LEU A 251 18.72 -0.67 2.60
C LEU A 251 17.31 -0.20 2.21
N LEU A 252 16.38 -0.12 3.17
CA LEU A 252 15.02 0.37 2.91
C LEU A 252 15.01 1.83 2.44
N LEU A 253 15.82 2.70 3.07
CA LEU A 253 15.95 4.10 2.68
C LEU A 253 16.61 4.25 1.30
N GLU A 254 17.65 3.45 1.02
CA GLU A 254 18.31 3.43 -0.29
C GLU A 254 17.33 3.01 -1.41
N MET A 255 16.61 1.90 -1.22
CA MET A 255 15.56 1.45 -2.14
C MET A 255 14.47 2.52 -2.33
N THR A 256 14.05 3.15 -1.23
CA THR A 256 13.06 4.23 -1.25
C THR A 256 13.54 5.41 -2.09
N ASN A 257 14.81 5.81 -1.96
CA ASN A 257 15.39 6.91 -2.74
C ASN A 257 15.40 6.57 -4.24
N HIS A 258 15.84 5.37 -4.61
CA HIS A 258 15.81 4.94 -6.01
C HIS A 258 14.40 4.87 -6.59
N TRP A 259 13.44 4.40 -5.80
CA TRP A 259 12.03 4.33 -6.19
C TRP A 259 11.40 5.73 -6.31
N SER A 260 11.69 6.61 -5.34
CA SER A 260 11.20 7.99 -5.32
C SER A 260 11.75 8.78 -6.50
N TYR A 261 13.00 8.53 -6.88
CA TYR A 261 13.59 9.10 -8.08
C TYR A 261 12.80 8.69 -9.33
N LEU A 262 12.60 7.39 -9.56
CA LEU A 262 11.84 6.89 -10.71
C LEU A 262 10.42 7.46 -10.76
N SER A 263 9.71 7.43 -9.63
CA SER A 263 8.34 7.95 -9.53
C SER A 263 8.24 9.47 -9.68
N SER A 264 9.37 10.18 -9.53
CA SER A 264 9.43 11.61 -9.76
C SER A 264 9.53 12.03 -11.22
N LEU A 265 9.97 11.12 -12.09
CA LEU A 265 10.17 11.43 -13.49
C LEU A 265 8.83 11.80 -14.16
N PRO A 266 8.76 12.90 -14.92
CA PRO A 266 7.49 13.38 -15.49
C PRO A 266 6.72 12.31 -16.29
N ARG A 267 7.44 11.50 -17.07
CA ARG A 267 6.85 10.40 -17.86
C ARG A 267 6.29 9.27 -16.99
N PHE A 268 6.97 8.94 -15.91
CA PHE A 268 6.45 7.96 -14.94
C PHE A 268 5.10 8.43 -14.39
N ARG A 269 4.98 9.73 -14.08
CA ARG A 269 3.75 10.32 -13.55
C ARG A 269 2.60 10.27 -14.54
N VAL A 270 2.83 10.62 -15.80
CA VAL A 270 1.80 10.56 -16.86
C VAL A 270 1.23 9.14 -16.95
N LEU A 271 2.07 8.13 -16.93
CA LEU A 271 1.62 6.74 -17.04
C LEU A 271 1.07 6.18 -15.74
N SER A 272 1.60 6.59 -14.59
CA SER A 272 0.97 6.30 -13.31
C SER A 272 -0.45 6.86 -13.26
N ARG A 273 -0.67 8.10 -13.74
CA ARG A 273 -2.00 8.71 -13.85
C ARG A 273 -2.90 7.94 -14.82
N PHE A 274 -2.35 7.48 -15.94
CA PHE A 274 -3.08 6.66 -16.90
C PHE A 274 -3.52 5.31 -16.28
N MET A 275 -2.63 4.61 -15.57
CA MET A 275 -2.98 3.40 -14.82
C MET A 275 -4.01 3.67 -13.71
N SER A 276 -3.90 4.85 -13.08
CA SER A 276 -4.83 5.32 -12.07
C SER A 276 -6.07 6.01 -12.64
N ARG A 277 -6.36 5.92 -13.95
CA ARG A 277 -7.58 6.48 -14.59
C ARG A 277 -7.76 8.00 -14.48
N HIS A 278 -6.73 8.73 -14.06
CA HIS A 278 -6.76 10.20 -14.06
C HIS A 278 -6.53 10.77 -15.46
N SER A 279 -5.89 9.99 -16.34
CA SER A 279 -5.84 10.28 -17.77
C SER A 279 -6.71 9.28 -18.52
N GLN A 280 -7.56 9.78 -19.41
CA GLN A 280 -8.39 8.94 -20.28
C GLN A 280 -7.62 8.35 -21.46
N GLN A 281 -6.45 8.91 -21.79
CA GLN A 281 -5.71 8.57 -23.00
C GLN A 281 -4.18 8.54 -22.79
N THR A 282 -3.49 7.66 -23.51
CA THR A 282 -2.03 7.67 -23.68
C THR A 282 -1.66 7.23 -25.10
N GLN A 283 -0.46 7.57 -25.57
CA GLN A 283 0.02 7.17 -26.89
C GLN A 283 1.01 6.00 -26.79
N LEU A 284 1.15 5.22 -27.88
CA LEU A 284 2.16 4.14 -27.93
C LEU A 284 3.57 4.64 -27.62
N GLU A 285 3.93 5.84 -28.09
CA GLU A 285 5.23 6.42 -27.81
C GLU A 285 5.47 6.58 -26.30
N ASP A 286 4.48 7.06 -25.54
CA ASP A 286 4.61 7.23 -24.09
C ASP A 286 4.95 5.90 -23.41
N LEU A 287 4.29 4.82 -23.83
CA LEU A 287 4.48 3.47 -23.30
C LEU A 287 5.88 2.92 -23.63
N VAL A 288 6.34 3.08 -24.87
CA VAL A 288 7.69 2.67 -25.28
C VAL A 288 8.76 3.49 -24.53
N ARG A 289 8.55 4.80 -24.39
CA ARG A 289 9.46 5.68 -23.63
C ARG A 289 9.52 5.31 -22.16
N PHE A 290 8.43 4.81 -21.59
CA PHE A 290 8.42 4.32 -20.24
C PHE A 290 9.21 3.02 -20.08
N GLU A 291 9.01 2.04 -20.97
CA GLU A 291 9.82 0.82 -20.94
C GLU A 291 11.32 1.14 -21.01
N GLN A 292 11.71 2.07 -21.89
CA GLN A 292 13.09 2.56 -22.00
C GLN A 292 13.58 3.23 -20.71
N MET A 293 12.75 4.09 -20.11
CA MET A 293 13.06 4.80 -18.87
C MET A 293 13.25 3.84 -17.70
N VAL A 294 12.33 2.87 -17.51
CA VAL A 294 12.44 1.85 -16.45
C VAL A 294 13.66 0.98 -16.66
N THR A 295 13.94 0.59 -17.91
CA THR A 295 15.12 -0.20 -18.25
C THR A 295 16.41 0.57 -17.97
N ALA A 296 16.50 1.84 -18.36
CA ALA A 296 17.65 2.69 -18.07
C ALA A 296 17.85 2.91 -16.57
N TRP A 297 16.76 3.14 -15.83
CA TRP A 297 16.79 3.22 -14.38
C TRP A 297 17.27 1.91 -13.74
N TRP A 298 16.79 0.76 -14.22
CA TRP A 298 17.22 -0.56 -13.75
C TRP A 298 18.73 -0.76 -13.93
N TYR A 299 19.27 -0.41 -15.11
CA TYR A 299 20.71 -0.48 -15.34
C TYR A 299 21.52 0.42 -14.41
N GLY A 300 20.97 1.58 -14.03
CA GLY A 300 21.58 2.52 -13.10
C GLY A 300 21.50 2.13 -11.61
N LEU A 301 20.76 1.07 -11.26
CA LEU A 301 20.70 0.61 -9.86
C LEU A 301 22.07 0.05 -9.39
N PRO A 302 22.34 0.04 -8.08
CA PRO A 302 23.42 -0.75 -7.50
C PRO A 302 23.20 -2.26 -7.68
N GLU A 303 24.28 -3.04 -7.84
CA GLU A 303 24.20 -4.50 -8.06
C GLU A 303 23.59 -5.26 -6.86
N HIS A 304 23.75 -4.76 -5.64
CA HIS A 304 23.10 -5.36 -4.46
C HIS A 304 21.59 -5.16 -4.44
N LEU A 305 21.04 -4.27 -5.28
CA LEU A 305 19.60 -4.06 -5.43
C LEU A 305 19.02 -4.75 -6.70
N LYS A 306 19.88 -5.31 -7.57
CA LYS A 306 19.46 -5.99 -8.79
C LYS A 306 19.38 -7.49 -8.61
N LEU A 307 18.24 -8.06 -8.98
CA LEU A 307 18.10 -9.52 -9.12
C LEU A 307 18.90 -10.07 -10.31
N HIS A 308 19.00 -9.29 -11.38
CA HIS A 308 19.72 -9.62 -12.61
C HIS A 308 20.17 -8.33 -13.29
N SER A 309 21.28 -8.38 -14.06
CA SER A 309 21.83 -7.21 -14.76
C SER A 309 20.87 -6.65 -15.81
N ASP A 310 20.16 -7.54 -16.51
CA ASP A 310 19.13 -7.23 -17.50
C ASP A 310 17.74 -7.62 -16.99
N LEU A 311 16.86 -6.63 -16.84
CA LEU A 311 15.47 -6.79 -16.42
C LEU A 311 14.68 -7.72 -17.36
N SER A 312 14.98 -7.67 -18.66
CA SER A 312 14.26 -8.45 -19.68
C SER A 312 14.62 -9.93 -19.66
N ASN A 313 15.65 -10.34 -18.92
CA ASN A 313 16.10 -11.73 -18.78
C ASN A 313 15.75 -12.37 -17.43
N VAL A 314 15.06 -11.64 -16.55
CA VAL A 314 14.62 -12.17 -15.25
C VAL A 314 13.61 -13.31 -15.45
N THR A 315 13.79 -14.41 -14.75
CA THR A 315 12.92 -15.59 -14.85
C THR A 315 12.47 -16.04 -13.46
N GLU A 316 11.47 -16.92 -13.40
CA GLU A 316 11.05 -17.56 -12.15
C GLU A 316 12.21 -18.26 -11.43
N HIS A 317 13.16 -18.82 -12.18
CA HIS A 317 14.34 -19.48 -11.60
C HIS A 317 15.20 -18.48 -10.81
N HIS A 318 15.45 -17.30 -11.36
CA HIS A 318 16.18 -16.24 -10.67
C HIS A 318 15.50 -15.84 -9.36
N VAL A 319 14.17 -15.71 -9.38
CA VAL A 319 13.39 -15.37 -8.18
C VAL A 319 13.48 -16.49 -7.13
N LYS A 320 13.29 -17.74 -7.55
CA LYS A 320 13.31 -18.90 -6.65
C LYS A 320 14.70 -19.14 -6.04
N ALA A 321 15.77 -18.79 -6.74
CA ALA A 321 17.15 -18.93 -6.29
C ALA A 321 17.67 -17.74 -5.45
N CYS A 322 16.88 -16.67 -5.31
CA CYS A 322 17.30 -15.47 -4.59
C CYS A 322 16.72 -15.42 -3.17
N ASP A 323 17.60 -15.13 -2.21
CA ASP A 323 17.27 -15.00 -0.78
C ASP A 323 17.41 -13.54 -0.30
N ASP A 324 17.93 -12.68 -1.18
CA ASP A 324 18.19 -11.27 -0.93
C ASP A 324 16.90 -10.47 -1.09
N MET A 325 16.36 -10.03 0.05
CA MET A 325 15.08 -9.33 0.11
C MET A 325 15.04 -7.99 -0.59
N PRO A 326 16.03 -7.10 -0.45
CA PRO A 326 16.15 -5.90 -1.27
C PRO A 326 15.96 -6.16 -2.77
N LYS A 327 16.62 -7.18 -3.32
CA LYS A 327 16.52 -7.54 -4.75
C LYS A 327 15.11 -7.97 -5.12
N LEU A 328 14.50 -8.83 -4.31
CA LEU A 328 13.13 -9.31 -4.51
C LEU A 328 12.12 -8.17 -4.43
N SER A 329 12.26 -7.27 -3.46
CA SER A 329 11.39 -6.12 -3.27
C SER A 329 11.50 -5.10 -4.41
N MET A 330 12.72 -4.79 -4.88
CA MET A 330 12.91 -3.93 -6.05
C MET A 330 12.27 -4.53 -7.30
N MET A 331 12.44 -5.85 -7.50
CA MET A 331 11.82 -6.57 -8.61
C MET A 331 10.29 -6.56 -8.52
N MET A 332 9.73 -6.74 -7.32
CA MET A 332 8.30 -6.67 -7.07
C MET A 332 7.72 -5.30 -7.44
N GLN A 333 8.39 -4.21 -7.07
CA GLN A 333 7.96 -2.87 -7.45
C GLN A 333 7.95 -2.70 -8.98
N VAL A 334 9.02 -3.08 -9.68
CA VAL A 334 9.09 -2.94 -11.15
C VAL A 334 7.97 -3.73 -11.85
N HIS A 335 7.74 -4.97 -11.44
CA HIS A 335 6.71 -5.81 -12.05
C HIS A 335 5.30 -5.27 -11.81
N LEU A 336 5.06 -4.58 -10.70
CA LEU A 336 3.75 -3.98 -10.41
C LEU A 336 3.33 -2.98 -11.49
N PHE A 337 4.26 -2.08 -11.87
CA PHE A 337 4.02 -1.09 -12.92
C PHE A 337 4.02 -1.72 -14.30
N HIS A 338 4.90 -2.71 -14.52
CA HIS A 338 4.98 -3.37 -15.80
C HIS A 338 3.68 -4.12 -16.14
N VAL A 339 3.12 -4.88 -15.18
CA VAL A 339 1.82 -5.54 -15.34
C VAL A 339 0.72 -4.52 -15.61
N GLY A 340 0.65 -3.45 -14.82
CA GLY A 340 -0.37 -2.41 -14.99
C GLY A 340 -0.34 -1.78 -16.38
N ILE A 341 0.85 -1.41 -16.88
CA ILE A 341 1.03 -0.77 -18.19
C ILE A 341 0.72 -1.72 -19.35
N GLN A 342 1.27 -2.94 -19.32
CA GLN A 342 1.04 -3.90 -20.40
C GLN A 342 -0.42 -4.35 -20.43
N ALA A 343 -1.12 -4.39 -19.29
CA ALA A 343 -2.54 -4.68 -19.25
C ALA A 343 -3.40 -3.60 -19.92
N GLN A 344 -2.97 -2.33 -19.90
CA GLN A 344 -3.70 -1.27 -20.60
C GLN A 344 -3.59 -1.40 -22.13
N LEU A 345 -2.46 -1.91 -22.65
CA LEU A 345 -2.29 -2.21 -24.08
C LEU A 345 -3.28 -3.27 -24.60
N LEU A 346 -3.84 -4.08 -23.70
CA LEU A 346 -4.82 -5.12 -24.02
C LEU A 346 -6.28 -4.65 -23.92
N SER A 347 -6.54 -3.42 -23.46
CA SER A 347 -7.90 -2.93 -23.21
C SER A 347 -8.64 -2.51 -24.49
N PRO A 348 -9.98 -2.58 -24.54
CA PRO A 348 -10.77 -2.59 -25.79
C PRO A 348 -10.82 -1.27 -26.56
N GLY A 349 -10.22 -0.19 -26.06
CA GLY A 349 -10.27 1.14 -26.68
C GLY A 349 -9.71 1.19 -28.11
N LEU A 350 -9.08 0.11 -28.60
CA LEU A 350 -8.58 -0.04 -29.97
C LEU A 350 -9.46 -0.89 -30.90
N GLN A 351 -10.54 -1.52 -30.44
CA GLN A 351 -11.39 -2.33 -31.34
C GLN A 351 -12.12 -1.49 -32.41
N GLU A 352 -12.17 -0.17 -32.24
CA GLU A 352 -12.70 0.76 -33.26
C GLU A 352 -11.62 1.20 -34.29
N ALA A 353 -10.38 0.74 -34.15
CA ALA A 353 -9.33 1.03 -35.14
C ALA A 353 -9.60 0.24 -36.44
N LYS A 354 -9.82 0.99 -37.52
CA LYS A 354 -10.10 0.54 -38.89
C LYS A 354 -9.23 -0.66 -39.32
N GLU A 355 -9.79 -1.51 -40.18
CA GLU A 355 -9.20 -2.74 -40.73
C GLU A 355 -7.75 -2.62 -41.25
N ASP A 356 -7.30 -1.42 -41.63
CA ASP A 356 -5.95 -1.13 -42.13
C ASP A 356 -4.84 -1.10 -41.04
N LEU A 357 -5.17 -1.07 -39.74
CA LEU A 357 -4.20 -1.06 -38.63
C LEU A 357 -3.94 -2.46 -38.03
N ASN A 358 -4.49 -3.51 -38.64
CA ASN A 358 -4.55 -4.85 -38.05
C ASN A 358 -3.17 -5.47 -37.73
N LEU A 359 -2.15 -5.33 -38.59
CA LEU A 359 -0.87 -6.04 -38.39
C LEU A 359 0.03 -5.44 -37.28
N PRO A 360 0.31 -4.12 -37.24
CA PRO A 360 1.07 -3.55 -36.12
C PRO A 360 0.34 -3.71 -34.79
N TYR A 361 -0.99 -3.65 -34.81
CA TYR A 361 -1.81 -3.85 -33.61
C TYR A 361 -1.72 -5.28 -33.07
N THR A 362 -1.86 -6.31 -33.91
CA THR A 362 -1.74 -7.71 -33.46
C THR A 362 -0.35 -7.98 -32.88
N MET A 363 0.71 -7.45 -33.47
CA MET A 363 2.07 -7.58 -32.93
C MET A 363 2.22 -6.93 -31.55
N ILE A 364 1.68 -5.72 -31.36
CA ILE A 364 1.71 -5.02 -30.07
C ILE A 364 0.90 -5.80 -29.03
N ARG A 365 -0.30 -6.26 -29.42
CA ARG A 365 -1.21 -7.03 -28.56
C ARG A 365 -0.57 -8.35 -28.11
N ASP A 366 0.02 -9.09 -29.04
CA ASP A 366 0.66 -10.39 -28.75
C ASP A 366 1.89 -10.20 -27.85
N ARG A 367 2.69 -9.15 -28.09
CA ARG A 367 3.80 -8.78 -27.22
C ARG A 367 3.31 -8.42 -25.82
N ALA A 368 2.30 -7.55 -25.71
CA ALA A 368 1.74 -7.14 -24.43
C ALA A 368 1.19 -8.36 -23.66
N LEU A 369 0.46 -9.25 -24.35
CA LEU A 369 -0.09 -10.46 -23.74
C LEU A 369 0.99 -11.41 -23.24
N TYR A 370 2.06 -11.59 -24.02
CA TYR A 370 3.24 -12.35 -23.59
C TYR A 370 3.89 -11.74 -22.34
N LEU A 371 4.11 -10.42 -22.34
CA LEU A 371 4.76 -9.70 -21.23
C LEU A 371 3.90 -9.68 -19.96
N VAL A 372 2.58 -9.50 -20.09
CA VAL A 372 1.62 -9.58 -18.98
C VAL A 372 1.66 -10.98 -18.37
N ASN A 373 1.50 -12.03 -19.19
CA ASN A 373 1.49 -13.41 -18.72
C ASN A 373 2.80 -13.75 -18.00
N ARG A 374 3.94 -13.40 -18.61
CA ARG A 374 5.26 -13.58 -18.00
C ARG A 374 5.38 -12.82 -16.67
N SER A 375 4.93 -11.57 -16.62
CA SER A 375 5.03 -10.75 -15.42
C SER A 375 4.14 -11.27 -14.29
N PHE A 376 2.97 -11.85 -14.59
CA PHE A 376 2.15 -12.51 -13.57
C PHE A 376 2.83 -13.75 -12.99
N LEU A 377 3.49 -14.57 -13.83
CA LEU A 377 4.21 -15.76 -13.36
C LEU A 377 5.41 -15.38 -12.48
N ILE A 378 6.20 -14.39 -12.90
CA ILE A 378 7.29 -13.85 -12.07
C ILE A 378 6.74 -13.22 -10.79
N GLY A 379 5.66 -12.45 -10.88
CA GLY A 379 4.96 -11.86 -9.75
C GLY A 379 4.53 -12.91 -8.72
N LEU A 380 3.92 -14.00 -9.18
CA LEU A 380 3.49 -15.09 -8.31
C LEU A 380 4.69 -15.75 -7.61
N ALA A 381 5.78 -16.00 -8.35
CA ALA A 381 7.02 -16.51 -7.76
C ALA A 381 7.60 -15.55 -6.71
N LEU A 382 7.54 -14.23 -6.94
CA LEU A 382 7.99 -13.21 -5.98
C LEU A 382 7.15 -13.23 -4.71
N ILE A 383 5.83 -13.34 -4.82
CA ILE A 383 4.90 -13.47 -3.69
C ILE A 383 5.25 -14.71 -2.87
N GLN A 384 5.34 -15.87 -3.53
CA GLN A 384 5.63 -17.14 -2.89
C GLN A 384 6.99 -17.13 -2.17
N ARG A 385 8.01 -16.55 -2.80
CA ARG A 385 9.33 -16.41 -2.19
C ARG A 385 9.29 -15.48 -0.99
N SER A 386 8.67 -14.32 -1.14
CA SER A 386 8.66 -13.23 -0.14
C SER A 386 7.77 -13.51 1.08
N LYS A 387 6.80 -14.43 0.99
CA LYS A 387 5.97 -14.89 2.12
C LYS A 387 6.77 -15.34 3.33
N HIS A 388 7.96 -15.87 3.10
CA HIS A 388 8.83 -16.34 4.18
C HIS A 388 9.61 -15.23 4.84
N HIS A 389 9.55 -14.00 4.33
CA HIS A 389 10.36 -12.88 4.76
C HIS A 389 9.51 -11.74 5.32
N CYS A 390 10.19 -10.74 5.87
CA CYS A 390 9.62 -9.55 6.47
C CYS A 390 9.14 -8.53 5.42
N ASN A 391 8.42 -8.98 4.39
CA ASN A 391 7.97 -8.15 3.29
C ASN A 391 6.46 -8.24 3.13
N ASP A 392 5.81 -7.08 3.06
CA ASP A 392 4.37 -7.03 2.83
C ASP A 392 4.08 -7.21 1.35
N THR A 393 3.77 -8.44 0.95
CA THR A 393 3.36 -8.78 -0.41
C THR A 393 1.89 -8.53 -0.68
N SER A 394 1.09 -8.13 0.32
CA SER A 394 -0.37 -7.97 0.19
C SER A 394 -0.72 -6.97 -0.89
N VAL A 395 -0.13 -5.78 -0.86
CA VAL A 395 -0.40 -4.72 -1.85
C VAL A 395 -0.08 -5.19 -3.26
N PHE A 396 1.08 -5.83 -3.45
CA PHE A 396 1.49 -6.36 -4.75
C PHE A 396 0.55 -7.47 -5.24
N PHE A 397 0.21 -8.41 -4.36
CA PHE A 397 -0.70 -9.50 -4.67
C PHE A 397 -2.08 -8.99 -5.08
N MET A 398 -2.65 -8.09 -4.28
CA MET A 398 -3.97 -7.50 -4.53
C MET A 398 -4.01 -6.74 -5.86
N ARG A 399 -2.99 -5.94 -6.16
CA ARG A 399 -2.90 -5.21 -7.44
C ARG A 399 -2.72 -6.12 -8.64
N SER A 400 -1.91 -7.18 -8.50
CA SER A 400 -1.76 -8.18 -9.55
C SER A 400 -3.10 -8.88 -9.82
N LEU A 401 -3.81 -9.30 -8.77
CA LEU A 401 -5.12 -9.94 -8.92
C LEU A 401 -6.17 -9.00 -9.50
N ASP A 402 -6.18 -7.73 -9.08
CA ASP A 402 -7.07 -6.70 -9.63
C ASP A 402 -6.87 -6.52 -11.14
N THR A 403 -5.61 -6.45 -11.57
CA THR A 403 -5.25 -6.35 -12.99
C THR A 403 -5.67 -7.60 -13.75
N LEU A 404 -5.52 -8.78 -13.14
CA LEU A 404 -5.94 -10.04 -13.75
C LEU A 404 -7.48 -10.12 -13.90
N ILE A 405 -8.24 -9.72 -12.87
CA ILE A 405 -9.70 -9.60 -12.91
C ILE A 405 -10.12 -8.65 -14.02
N MET A 406 -9.46 -7.50 -14.15
CA MET A 406 -9.70 -6.52 -15.20
C MET A 406 -9.51 -7.14 -16.60
N LEU A 407 -8.43 -7.91 -16.81
CA LEU A 407 -8.14 -8.56 -18.08
C LEU A 407 -9.09 -9.71 -18.41
N LEU A 408 -9.53 -10.48 -17.41
CA LEU A 408 -10.50 -11.57 -17.60
C LEU A 408 -11.93 -11.06 -17.89
N LYS A 409 -12.23 -9.80 -17.54
CA LYS A 409 -13.50 -9.16 -17.91
C LYS A 409 -13.50 -8.63 -19.36
N LEU A 410 -12.37 -8.68 -20.05
CA LEU A 410 -12.33 -8.35 -21.47
C LEU A 410 -13.15 -9.36 -22.26
N ASN A 411 -13.95 -8.89 -23.21
CA ASN A 411 -14.68 -9.75 -24.15
C ASN A 411 -13.74 -10.35 -25.22
N ASP A 412 -12.59 -10.87 -24.83
CA ASP A 412 -11.60 -11.52 -25.69
C ASP A 412 -11.29 -12.93 -25.16
N ARG A 413 -11.66 -13.95 -25.96
CA ARG A 413 -11.50 -15.36 -25.62
C ARG A 413 -10.03 -15.81 -25.59
N ASP A 414 -9.18 -15.26 -26.45
CA ASP A 414 -7.76 -15.63 -26.49
C ASP A 414 -7.04 -15.15 -25.23
N ILE A 415 -7.27 -13.90 -24.84
CA ILE A 415 -6.74 -13.33 -23.59
C ILE A 415 -7.23 -14.14 -22.39
N SER A 416 -8.54 -14.39 -22.32
CA SER A 416 -9.16 -15.13 -21.22
C SER A 416 -8.62 -16.55 -21.10
N ASN A 417 -8.47 -17.27 -22.22
CA ASN A 417 -7.96 -18.63 -22.23
C ASN A 417 -6.49 -18.71 -21.77
N ARG A 418 -5.65 -17.76 -22.21
CA ARG A 418 -4.24 -17.73 -21.83
C ARG A 418 -4.03 -17.37 -20.36
N LEU A 419 -4.82 -16.45 -19.83
CA LEU A 419 -4.69 -15.97 -18.46
C LEU A 419 -5.44 -16.83 -17.44
N ARG A 420 -6.29 -17.77 -17.86
CA ARG A 420 -7.07 -18.63 -16.94
C ARG A 420 -6.20 -19.44 -15.99
N LYS A 421 -5.17 -20.11 -16.51
CA LYS A 421 -4.25 -20.89 -15.66
C LYS A 421 -3.51 -20.03 -14.64
N VAL A 422 -3.18 -18.80 -15.02
CA VAL A 422 -2.58 -17.81 -14.11
C VAL A 422 -3.59 -17.43 -13.02
N ALA A 423 -4.84 -17.17 -13.39
CA ALA A 423 -5.91 -16.86 -12.45
C ALA A 423 -6.18 -17.98 -11.45
N GLU A 424 -6.20 -19.23 -11.92
CA GLU A 424 -6.30 -20.41 -11.06
C GLU A 424 -5.11 -20.50 -10.09
N ALA A 425 -3.89 -20.24 -10.56
CA ALA A 425 -2.71 -20.25 -9.71
C ALA A 425 -2.74 -19.14 -8.65
N TYR A 426 -3.18 -17.93 -9.01
CA TYR A 426 -3.37 -16.83 -8.06
C TYR A 426 -4.53 -17.10 -7.08
N ALA A 427 -5.63 -17.72 -7.53
CA ALA A 427 -6.74 -18.10 -6.66
C ALA A 427 -6.29 -19.15 -5.62
N LYS A 428 -5.56 -20.18 -6.07
CA LYS A 428 -4.95 -21.17 -5.16
C LYS A 428 -3.95 -20.53 -4.19
N GLU A 429 -3.15 -19.58 -4.68
CA GLU A 429 -2.25 -18.83 -3.83
C GLU A 429 -3.04 -18.03 -2.77
N LEU A 430 -4.13 -17.38 -3.15
CA LEU A 430 -5.01 -16.65 -2.24
C LEU A 430 -5.62 -17.57 -1.16
N GLU A 431 -6.07 -18.77 -1.54
CA GLU A 431 -6.58 -19.79 -0.61
C GLU A 431 -5.53 -20.23 0.43
N SER A 432 -4.24 -20.21 0.06
CA SER A 432 -3.14 -20.58 0.96
C SER A 432 -2.77 -19.51 1.98
N TRP A 433 -3.31 -18.28 1.86
CA TRP A 433 -3.05 -17.24 2.85
C TRP A 433 -3.87 -17.61 4.08
N ASP A 434 -3.19 -17.75 5.23
CA ASP A 434 -3.83 -17.99 6.52
C ASP A 434 -4.98 -17.00 6.66
N GLN A 435 -6.20 -17.49 6.41
CA GLN A 435 -7.37 -16.65 6.48
C GLN A 435 -7.50 -16.24 7.95
N PRO A 436 -7.94 -15.00 8.25
CA PRO A 436 -8.60 -14.80 9.51
C PRO A 436 -9.71 -15.86 9.56
N GLU A 437 -9.74 -16.69 10.61
CA GLU A 437 -10.46 -17.97 10.76
C GLU A 437 -11.99 -17.94 10.47
N SER A 438 -12.52 -16.81 9.97
CA SER A 438 -13.93 -16.47 9.84
C SER A 438 -14.46 -16.28 8.40
N LEU A 439 -13.65 -16.24 7.33
CA LEU A 439 -14.16 -16.11 5.94
C LEU A 439 -14.41 -17.47 5.27
N LYS A 440 -15.38 -18.25 5.76
CA LYS A 440 -15.87 -19.40 4.97
C LYS A 440 -16.66 -18.88 3.76
N SER A 441 -16.39 -19.43 2.57
CA SER A 441 -16.93 -18.97 1.27
C SER A 441 -18.46 -18.97 1.17
N ASP A 442 -19.14 -19.69 2.05
CA ASP A 442 -20.59 -19.78 2.16
C ASP A 442 -21.23 -18.57 2.88
N ARG A 443 -20.42 -17.65 3.45
CA ARG A 443 -20.89 -16.49 4.23
C ARG A 443 -20.20 -15.17 3.85
N SER A 444 -19.73 -15.03 2.61
CA SER A 444 -19.12 -13.81 2.07
C SER A 444 -20.08 -12.60 2.21
N PRO A 445 -19.78 -11.59 3.05
CA PRO A 445 -20.60 -10.39 3.14
C PRO A 445 -20.67 -9.65 1.80
N PHE A 446 -19.59 -9.66 1.01
CA PHE A 446 -19.59 -9.05 -0.32
C PHE A 446 -20.49 -9.78 -1.31
N SER A 447 -20.57 -11.11 -1.26
CA SER A 447 -21.47 -11.87 -2.12
C SER A 447 -22.93 -11.46 -1.90
N ILE A 448 -23.34 -11.24 -0.65
CA ILE A 448 -24.67 -10.74 -0.30
C ILE A 448 -24.90 -9.34 -0.88
N LEU A 449 -23.94 -8.42 -0.69
CA LEU A 449 -24.03 -7.07 -1.26
C LEU A 449 -24.11 -7.07 -2.79
N SER A 450 -23.39 -7.97 -3.46
CA SER A 450 -23.36 -8.06 -4.92
C SER A 450 -24.67 -8.55 -5.55
N LEU A 451 -25.60 -9.05 -4.73
CA LEU A 451 -26.93 -9.51 -5.15
C LEU A 451 -28.02 -8.44 -4.99
N VAL A 452 -27.75 -7.36 -4.26
CA VAL A 452 -28.72 -6.29 -4.01
C VAL A 452 -28.71 -5.27 -5.17
N PRO A 453 -29.86 -4.96 -5.79
CA PRO A 453 -29.94 -3.95 -6.85
C PRO A 453 -29.45 -2.58 -6.39
N SER A 454 -28.71 -1.87 -7.24
CA SER A 454 -28.08 -0.57 -6.94
C SER A 454 -29.08 0.55 -6.57
N THR A 455 -30.37 0.35 -6.86
CA THR A 455 -31.48 1.26 -6.50
C THR A 455 -31.91 1.17 -5.03
N GLU A 456 -31.51 0.14 -4.28
CA GLU A 456 -31.88 -0.08 -2.87
C GLU A 456 -30.73 0.21 -1.88
N THR A 457 -29.64 0.81 -2.37
CA THR A 457 -28.39 1.01 -1.62
C THR A 457 -28.52 1.87 -0.35
N GLY A 458 -29.60 2.63 -0.21
CA GLY A 458 -29.92 3.40 0.99
C GLY A 458 -30.23 2.57 2.24
N LEU A 459 -30.59 1.29 2.08
CA LEU A 459 -30.92 0.36 3.18
C LEU A 459 -29.77 -0.58 3.58
N LEU A 460 -28.61 -0.46 2.93
CA LEU A 460 -27.48 -1.36 3.15
C LEU A 460 -26.74 -1.02 4.45
N VAL A 461 -26.53 -2.07 5.26
CA VAL A 461 -25.64 -2.08 6.43
C VAL A 461 -24.27 -1.51 6.00
N PRO A 462 -23.71 -0.52 6.73
CA PRO A 462 -22.41 0.06 6.38
C PRO A 462 -21.33 -1.02 6.23
N LEU A 463 -20.44 -0.84 5.27
CA LEU A 463 -19.37 -1.81 4.99
C LEU A 463 -18.51 -2.10 6.22
N THR A 464 -18.25 -1.07 7.03
CA THR A 464 -17.54 -1.18 8.32
C THR A 464 -18.23 -2.13 9.28
N GLU A 465 -19.57 -2.17 9.29
CA GLU A 465 -20.35 -3.04 10.18
C GLU A 465 -20.32 -4.51 9.75
N LEU A 466 -20.21 -4.79 8.45
CA LEU A 466 -20.15 -6.15 7.93
C LEU A 466 -18.85 -6.87 8.29
N TYR A 467 -17.76 -6.13 8.39
CA TYR A 467 -16.43 -6.67 8.69
C TYR A 467 -15.96 -6.36 10.12
N LYS A 468 -16.79 -5.74 10.96
CA LYS A 468 -16.35 -5.25 12.29
C LYS A 468 -15.89 -6.34 13.25
N GLU A 469 -16.35 -7.58 13.09
CA GLU A 469 -16.01 -8.71 13.97
C GLU A 469 -14.69 -9.41 13.57
N TYR A 470 -14.10 -9.06 12.43
CA TYR A 470 -12.83 -9.64 11.99
C TYR A 470 -11.65 -9.03 12.74
N PRO A 471 -10.59 -9.77 13.08
CA PRO A 471 -9.39 -9.19 13.70
C PRO A 471 -8.73 -8.08 12.85
N SER A 472 -8.84 -8.19 11.52
CA SER A 472 -8.37 -7.17 10.57
C SER A 472 -9.45 -6.92 9.50
N PRO A 473 -10.43 -6.04 9.77
CA PRO A 473 -11.56 -5.79 8.88
C PRO A 473 -11.19 -5.41 7.43
N GLY A 474 -10.20 -4.52 7.26
CA GLY A 474 -9.76 -4.06 5.94
C GLY A 474 -9.21 -5.20 5.08
N PRO A 475 -8.20 -5.95 5.55
CA PRO A 475 -7.72 -7.15 4.87
C PRO A 475 -8.81 -8.19 4.59
N ALA A 476 -9.72 -8.44 5.55
CA ALA A 476 -10.83 -9.37 5.36
C ALA A 476 -11.77 -8.92 4.21
N MET A 477 -12.12 -7.64 4.17
CA MET A 477 -12.91 -7.06 3.09
C MET A 477 -12.20 -7.16 1.74
N MET A 478 -10.93 -6.76 1.67
CA MET A 478 -10.17 -6.82 0.43
C MET A 478 -10.08 -8.26 -0.10
N PHE A 479 -9.81 -9.22 0.79
CA PHE A 479 -9.79 -10.63 0.45
C PHE A 479 -11.15 -11.09 -0.10
N ASP A 480 -12.25 -10.78 0.58
CA ASP A 480 -13.59 -11.23 0.19
C ASP A 480 -13.98 -10.69 -1.20
N VAL A 481 -13.73 -9.41 -1.47
CA VAL A 481 -14.00 -8.79 -2.77
C VAL A 481 -13.17 -9.45 -3.88
N LEU A 482 -11.88 -9.64 -3.64
CA LEU A 482 -10.95 -10.22 -4.61
C LEU A 482 -11.27 -11.69 -4.90
N TYR A 483 -11.43 -12.50 -3.85
CA TYR A 483 -11.74 -13.92 -3.95
C TYR A 483 -13.10 -14.16 -4.64
N THR A 484 -14.12 -13.40 -4.26
CA THR A 484 -15.45 -13.50 -4.89
C THR A 484 -15.39 -13.10 -6.36
N SER A 485 -14.66 -12.03 -6.69
CA SER A 485 -14.55 -11.53 -8.07
C SER A 485 -13.82 -12.52 -8.98
N ILE A 486 -12.67 -13.05 -8.55
CA ILE A 486 -11.89 -14.00 -9.35
C ILE A 486 -12.62 -15.34 -9.50
N SER A 487 -13.25 -15.85 -8.43
CA SER A 487 -13.99 -17.11 -8.44
C SER A 487 -15.17 -17.09 -9.41
N LYS A 488 -15.92 -15.97 -9.45
CA LYS A 488 -17.02 -15.80 -10.41
C LYS A 488 -16.52 -15.84 -11.86
N LEU A 489 -15.37 -15.22 -12.15
CA LEU A 489 -14.80 -15.19 -13.51
C LEU A 489 -14.25 -16.54 -13.96
N ILE A 490 -13.64 -17.31 -13.05
CA ILE A 490 -13.16 -18.67 -13.36
C ILE A 490 -14.34 -19.62 -13.65
N LYS A 491 -15.48 -19.44 -12.95
CA LYS A 491 -16.66 -20.33 -13.06
C LYS A 491 -17.63 -20.00 -14.21
N LYS A 492 -17.62 -18.79 -14.76
CA LYS A 492 -18.67 -18.28 -15.69
C LYS A 492 -18.77 -18.98 -17.06
N ASP A 493 -17.87 -19.91 -17.39
CA ASP A 493 -17.83 -20.61 -18.69
C ASP A 493 -18.13 -22.13 -18.61
N ILE A 494 -18.79 -22.58 -17.54
CA ILE A 494 -19.53 -23.87 -17.49
C ILE A 494 -21.01 -23.53 -17.54
#